data_AF-A0A4Y2JLZ1-F1
#
_entry.id   AF-A0A4Y2JLZ1-F1
#
_cell.length_a   1.000
_cell.length_b   1.000
_cell.length_c   1.000
_cell.angle_alpha   90.00
_cell.angle_beta   90.00
_cell.angle_gamma   90.00
#
_symmetry.space_group_name_H-M   'P 1'
#
loop_
_entity.id
_entity.type
_entity.pdbx_description
1 polymer ?
#
loop_
_entity_poly.entity_id
_entity_poly.type
_entity_poly.pdbx_seq_one_letter_code
_entity_poly.pdbx_strand_id
1 'polypeptide(L)'
;MAHLNPFNTVFQAELLAIQEACLCASKTNQQIKVWSDSESSLHSIASIDTKSPIAQQTQEILLKSTNIKFGWVSAHVGYSGNEAADVLAKKATQEGIPTYIPEPRNHIKSLLQRVHHPLAKRMDNGETGRSVHSV
;
A
#
# COMPACT_ATOMS: atom_id res chain seq x y z
N MET A 1 -11.68 6.42 9.00
CA MET A 1 -11.07 5.62 7.93
C MET A 1 -10.15 6.50 7.10
N ALA A 2 -9.08 5.92 6.57
CA ALA A 2 -8.06 6.66 5.83
C ALA A 2 -8.56 7.07 4.44
N HIS A 3 -8.33 8.32 4.06
CA HIS A 3 -8.43 8.81 2.68
C HIS A 3 -7.01 8.91 2.11
N LEU A 4 -6.73 8.10 1.10
CA LEU A 4 -5.41 8.03 0.46
C LEU A 4 -5.32 8.94 -0.76
N ASN A 5 -4.11 9.27 -1.17
CA ASN A 5 -3.91 10.08 -2.37
C ASN A 5 -4.30 9.30 -3.63
N PRO A 6 -4.74 9.98 -4.71
CA PRO A 6 -5.16 9.33 -5.96
C PRO A 6 -4.07 8.48 -6.64
N PHE A 7 -2.80 8.74 -6.34
CA PHE A 7 -1.68 7.98 -6.87
C PHE A 7 -1.43 6.67 -6.10
N ASN A 8 -2.04 6.47 -4.94
CA ASN A 8 -1.93 5.23 -4.18
C ASN A 8 -2.74 4.11 -4.86
N THR A 9 -2.25 2.88 -4.74
CA THR A 9 -2.90 1.73 -5.38
C THR A 9 -3.93 1.08 -4.46
N VAL A 10 -4.89 0.36 -5.05
CA VAL A 10 -5.82 -0.50 -4.29
C VAL A 10 -5.05 -1.44 -3.36
N PHE A 11 -4.00 -2.09 -3.85
CA PHE A 11 -3.13 -2.94 -3.03
C PHE A 11 -2.57 -2.24 -1.78
N GLN A 12 -2.15 -0.98 -1.88
CA GLN A 12 -1.68 -0.22 -0.71
C GLN A 12 -2.82 0.08 0.27
N ALA A 13 -4.01 0.41 -0.24
CA ALA A 13 -5.20 0.65 0.57
C ALA A 13 -5.61 -0.62 1.33
N GLU A 14 -5.64 -1.76 0.65
CA GLU A 14 -5.96 -3.07 1.24
C GLU A 14 -4.95 -3.47 2.33
N LEU A 15 -3.66 -3.30 2.07
CA LEU A 15 -2.63 -3.57 3.07
C LEU A 15 -2.78 -2.67 4.30
N LEU A 16 -3.09 -1.39 4.11
CA LEU A 16 -3.31 -0.46 5.21
C LEU A 16 -4.55 -0.85 6.03
N ALA A 17 -5.64 -1.25 5.37
CA ALA A 17 -6.84 -1.72 6.05
C ALA A 17 -6.56 -2.96 6.92
N ILE A 18 -5.79 -3.93 6.41
CA ILE A 18 -5.39 -5.12 7.17
C ILE A 18 -4.47 -4.74 8.34
N GLN A 19 -3.53 -3.82 8.13
CA GLN A 19 -2.64 -3.34 9.19
C GLN A 19 -3.42 -2.73 10.35
N GLU A 20 -4.37 -1.83 10.05
CA GLU A 20 -5.23 -1.18 11.05
C GLU A 20 -6.11 -2.20 11.79
N ALA A 21 -6.64 -3.21 11.07
CA ALA A 21 -7.37 -4.30 11.69
C ALA A 21 -6.47 -5.10 12.67
N CYS A 22 -5.22 -5.37 12.31
CA CYS A 22 -4.25 -6.04 13.18
C CYS A 22 -3.89 -5.18 14.40
N LEU A 23 -3.70 -3.87 14.23
CA LEU A 23 -3.46 -2.93 15.32
C LEU A 23 -4.64 -2.85 16.30
N CYS A 24 -5.87 -2.97 15.80
CA CYS A 24 -7.04 -3.04 16.65
C CYS A 24 -7.13 -4.39 17.38
N ALA A 25 -6.89 -5.49 16.67
CA ALA A 25 -6.97 -6.83 17.22
C ALA A 25 -5.89 -7.14 18.28
N SER A 26 -4.68 -6.59 18.11
CA SER A 26 -3.55 -6.77 19.03
C SER A 26 -3.78 -6.17 20.42
N LYS A 27 -4.73 -5.23 20.55
CA LYS A 27 -5.12 -4.62 21.83
C LYS A 27 -5.99 -5.55 22.68
N THR A 28 -6.43 -6.68 22.13
CA THR A 28 -7.30 -7.63 22.81
C THR A 28 -6.54 -8.94 23.07
N ASN A 29 -6.94 -9.66 24.12
CA ASN A 29 -6.42 -11.01 24.40
C ASN A 29 -7.26 -12.12 23.76
N GLN A 30 -8.27 -11.77 22.97
CA GLN A 30 -9.16 -12.74 22.33
C GLN A 30 -8.54 -13.25 21.02
N GLN A 31 -8.81 -14.51 20.68
CA GLN A 31 -8.50 -14.98 19.33
C GLN A 31 -9.38 -14.26 18.32
N ILE A 32 -8.75 -13.51 17.43
CA ILE A 32 -9.42 -12.74 16.39
C ILE A 32 -9.00 -13.30 15.03
N LYS A 33 -9.99 -13.46 14.15
CA LYS A 33 -9.75 -13.79 12.75
C LYS A 33 -10.06 -12.56 11.89
N VAL A 34 -9.03 -12.02 11.23
CA VAL A 34 -9.15 -10.94 10.26
C VAL A 34 -9.41 -11.55 8.89
N TRP A 35 -10.51 -11.16 8.26
CA TRP A 35 -10.88 -11.61 6.92
C TRP A 35 -10.58 -10.53 5.89
N SER A 36 -9.99 -10.91 4.76
CA SER A 36 -9.74 -10.02 3.63
C SER A 36 -10.06 -10.74 2.32
N ASP A 37 -10.58 -10.01 1.35
CA ASP A 37 -10.81 -10.49 -0.01
C ASP A 37 -9.62 -10.23 -0.95
N SER A 38 -8.66 -9.39 -0.53
CA SER A 38 -7.41 -9.18 -1.25
C SER A 38 -6.41 -10.30 -1.01
N GLU A 39 -6.47 -11.33 -1.85
CA GLU A 39 -5.51 -12.44 -1.85
C GLU A 39 -4.07 -11.92 -2.00
N SER A 40 -3.87 -10.90 -2.85
CA SER A 40 -2.56 -10.28 -3.08
C SER A 40 -1.96 -9.65 -1.82
N SER A 41 -2.79 -9.00 -0.99
CA SER A 41 -2.35 -8.39 0.27
C SER A 41 -1.98 -9.47 1.29
N LEU A 42 -2.79 -10.53 1.40
CA LEU A 42 -2.51 -11.67 2.27
C LEU A 42 -1.21 -12.38 1.89
N HIS A 43 -0.99 -12.65 0.59
CA HIS A 43 0.28 -13.21 0.10
C HIS A 43 1.46 -12.29 0.39
N SER A 44 1.29 -10.97 0.22
CA SER A 44 2.36 -10.02 0.51
C SER A 44 2.72 -9.96 2.00
N ILE A 45 1.77 -10.19 2.90
CA ILE A 45 2.03 -10.28 4.36
C ILE A 45 2.64 -11.63 4.72
N ALA A 46 2.27 -12.71 4.04
CA ALA A 46 2.85 -14.03 4.26
C ALA A 46 4.28 -14.17 3.69
N SER A 47 4.63 -13.37 2.68
CA SER A 47 5.93 -13.44 2.01
C SER A 47 7.05 -12.80 2.83
N ILE A 48 8.15 -13.55 3.02
CA ILE A 48 9.37 -13.09 3.69
C ILE A 48 10.09 -12.01 2.84
N ASP A 49 9.99 -12.11 1.52
CA ASP A 49 10.67 -11.21 0.58
C ASP A 49 9.87 -9.94 0.25
N THR A 50 8.81 -9.67 1.02
CA THR A 50 7.95 -8.52 0.78
C THR A 50 8.74 -7.22 0.86
N LYS A 51 8.57 -6.37 -0.16
CA LYS A 51 9.20 -5.04 -0.23
C LYS A 51 8.24 -3.91 0.13
N SER A 52 7.02 -4.24 0.55
CA SER A 52 6.02 -3.28 0.98
C SER A 52 6.26 -2.94 2.46
N PRO A 53 6.55 -1.66 2.81
CA PRO A 53 6.77 -1.27 4.20
C PRO A 53 5.54 -1.56 5.09
N ILE A 54 4.33 -1.40 4.55
CA ILE A 54 3.08 -1.67 5.28
C ILE A 54 2.95 -3.17 5.61
N ALA A 55 3.33 -4.04 4.67
CA ALA A 55 3.32 -5.48 4.91
C ALA A 55 4.35 -5.88 5.97
N GLN A 56 5.57 -5.32 5.92
CA GLN A 56 6.61 -5.56 6.93
C GLN A 56 6.17 -5.12 8.32
N GLN A 57 5.61 -3.91 8.44
CA GLN A 57 5.05 -3.44 9.71
C GLN A 57 3.89 -4.31 10.20
N THR A 58 3.07 -4.85 9.29
CA THR A 58 2.00 -5.79 9.64
C THR A 58 2.57 -7.10 10.18
N GLN A 59 3.63 -7.64 9.56
CA GLN A 59 4.33 -8.82 10.05
C GLN A 59 4.86 -8.60 11.48
N GLU A 60 5.44 -7.43 11.77
CA GLU A 60 5.91 -7.09 13.13
C GLU A 60 4.79 -7.10 14.18
N ILE A 61 3.59 -6.65 13.82
CA ILE A 61 2.41 -6.71 14.72
C ILE A 61 2.04 -8.17 14.99
N LEU A 62 2.00 -8.99 13.94
CA LEU A 62 1.64 -10.42 14.06
C LEU A 62 2.66 -11.20 14.90
N LEU A 63 3.95 -10.87 14.79
CA LEU A 63 4.99 -11.46 15.63
C LEU A 63 4.80 -11.15 17.12
N LYS A 64 4.24 -9.98 17.44
CA LYS A 64 3.94 -9.57 18.82
C LYS A 64 2.59 -10.08 19.32
N SER A 65 1.68 -10.45 18.41
CA SER A 65 0.28 -10.77 18.71
C SER A 65 -0.12 -12.12 18.12
N THR A 66 0.08 -13.18 18.91
CA THR A 66 -0.23 -14.56 18.52
C THR A 66 -1.74 -14.89 18.49
N ASN A 67 -2.59 -13.96 18.93
CA ASN A 67 -4.03 -14.09 18.96
C ASN A 67 -4.70 -13.78 17.60
N ILE A 68 -3.96 -13.30 16.62
CA ILE A 68 -4.49 -12.88 15.32
C ILE A 68 -4.29 -13.99 14.29
N LYS A 69 -5.36 -14.34 13.56
CA LYS A 69 -5.34 -15.25 12.41
C LYS A 69 -5.90 -14.55 11.18
N PHE A 70 -5.44 -14.94 9.99
CA PHE A 70 -6.04 -14.49 8.74
C PHE A 70 -7.00 -15.51 8.15
N GLY A 71 -7.98 -15.01 7.41
CA GLY A 71 -8.82 -15.76 6.51
C GLY A 71 -8.98 -15.01 5.19
N TRP A 72 -9.04 -15.77 4.10
CA TRP A 72 -9.43 -15.23 2.80
C TRP A 72 -10.92 -15.46 2.56
N VAL A 73 -11.59 -14.47 2.00
CA VAL A 73 -12.98 -14.55 1.56
C VAL A 73 -13.06 -14.12 0.11
N SER A 74 -13.91 -14.76 -0.69
CA SER A 74 -14.09 -14.31 -2.07
C SER A 74 -14.89 -13.01 -2.08
N ALA A 75 -14.43 -12.04 -2.85
CA ALA A 75 -15.18 -10.82 -3.12
C ALA A 75 -16.54 -11.15 -3.75
N HIS A 76 -17.57 -10.35 -3.43
CA HIS A 76 -18.89 -10.35 -4.07
C HIS A 76 -19.71 -11.64 -3.94
N VAL A 77 -19.47 -12.47 -2.91
CA VAL A 77 -20.25 -13.69 -2.63
C VAL A 77 -21.41 -13.44 -1.63
N GLY A 78 -21.67 -12.18 -1.26
CA GLY A 78 -22.79 -11.82 -0.38
C GLY A 78 -22.48 -12.00 1.11
N TYR A 79 -21.21 -11.85 1.50
CA TYR A 79 -20.80 -11.86 2.90
C TYR A 79 -20.97 -10.48 3.50
N SER A 80 -22.02 -10.28 4.29
CA SER A 80 -22.44 -8.97 4.79
C SER A 80 -21.32 -8.12 5.42
N GLY A 81 -20.35 -8.75 6.08
CA GLY A 81 -19.17 -8.08 6.62
C GLY A 81 -18.22 -7.52 5.55
N ASN A 82 -18.02 -8.25 4.45
CA ASN A 82 -17.22 -7.80 3.30
C ASN A 82 -17.91 -6.64 2.59
N GLU A 83 -19.21 -6.76 2.31
CA GLU A 83 -19.94 -5.65 1.66
C GLU A 83 -19.99 -4.39 2.54
N ALA A 84 -20.11 -4.56 3.87
CA ALA A 84 -20.00 -3.44 4.79
C ALA A 84 -18.61 -2.79 4.74
N ALA A 85 -17.53 -3.59 4.69
CA ALA A 85 -16.17 -3.08 4.55
C ALA A 85 -15.99 -2.30 3.23
N ASP A 86 -16.50 -2.81 2.12
CA ASP A 86 -16.46 -2.15 0.80
C ASP A 86 -17.19 -0.80 0.80
N VAL A 87 -18.39 -0.76 1.40
CA VAL A 87 -19.16 0.49 1.54
C VAL A 87 -18.37 1.52 2.34
N LEU A 88 -17.75 1.08 3.42
CA LEU A 88 -16.96 1.96 4.27
C LEU A 88 -15.68 2.44 3.58
N ALA A 89 -15.00 1.56 2.82
CA ALA A 89 -13.84 1.94 2.00
C ALA A 89 -14.21 2.98 0.94
N LYS A 90 -15.34 2.79 0.24
CA LYS A 90 -15.88 3.79 -0.71
C LYS A 90 -16.17 5.11 -0.02
N LYS A 91 -16.82 5.08 1.15
CA LYS A 91 -17.11 6.29 1.92
C LYS A 91 -15.84 7.03 2.36
N ALA A 92 -14.78 6.29 2.71
CA ALA A 92 -13.50 6.86 3.09
C ALA A 92 -12.82 7.66 1.96
N THR A 93 -13.13 7.38 0.69
CA THR A 93 -12.62 8.18 -0.45
C THR A 93 -13.20 9.61 -0.50
N GLN A 94 -14.33 9.86 0.18
CA GLN A 94 -15.01 11.15 0.18
C GLN A 94 -14.91 11.85 1.54
N GLU A 95 -15.05 11.08 2.61
CA GLU A 95 -15.17 11.59 3.99
C GLU A 95 -14.04 11.11 4.91
N GLY A 96 -13.05 10.39 4.38
CA GLY A 96 -11.96 9.84 5.18
C GLY A 96 -10.96 10.90 5.65
N ILE A 97 -10.17 10.53 6.64
CA ILE A 97 -9.08 11.36 7.17
C ILE A 97 -7.91 11.26 6.20
N PRO A 98 -7.42 12.38 5.62
CA PRO A 98 -6.26 12.36 4.74
C PRO A 98 -5.08 11.67 5.42
N THR A 99 -4.65 10.54 4.85
CA THR A 99 -3.60 9.70 5.41
C THR A 99 -2.50 9.56 4.37
N TYR A 100 -1.29 9.95 4.77
CA TYR A 100 -0.13 9.87 3.89
C TYR A 100 0.56 8.52 4.05
N ILE A 101 0.66 7.79 2.96
CA ILE A 101 1.49 6.58 2.86
C ILE A 101 2.51 6.76 1.73
N PRO A 102 3.65 6.06 1.78
CA PRO A 102 4.69 6.17 0.75
C PRO A 102 4.13 5.98 -0.66
N GLU A 103 4.63 6.79 -1.59
CA GLU A 103 4.24 6.70 -2.99
C GLU A 103 4.55 5.31 -3.57
N PRO A 104 3.66 4.73 -4.37
CA PRO A 104 3.94 3.46 -5.00
C PRO A 104 5.09 3.60 -5.99
N ARG A 105 5.93 2.57 -6.08
CA ARG A 105 7.12 2.56 -6.96
C ARG A 105 6.79 2.91 -8.40
N ASN A 106 5.62 2.51 -8.89
CA ASN A 106 5.17 2.82 -10.24
C ASN A 106 4.96 4.33 -10.45
N HIS A 107 4.43 5.04 -9.45
CA HIS A 107 4.27 6.48 -9.49
C HIS A 107 5.62 7.20 -9.52
N ILE A 108 6.52 6.81 -8.63
CA ILE A 108 7.89 7.35 -8.58
C ILE A 108 8.63 7.10 -9.90
N LYS A 109 8.54 5.88 -10.44
CA LYS A 109 9.17 5.53 -11.73
C LYS A 109 8.60 6.37 -12.87
N SER A 110 7.29 6.56 -12.92
CA SER A 110 6.63 7.43 -13.91
C SER A 110 7.07 8.89 -13.77
N LEU A 111 7.21 9.39 -12.55
CA LEU A 111 7.67 10.76 -12.29
C LEU A 111 9.12 10.96 -12.75
N LEU A 112 10.00 10.01 -12.41
CA LEU A 112 11.40 10.02 -12.84
C LEU A 112 11.51 9.98 -14.37
N GLN A 113 10.72 9.14 -15.04
CA GLN A 113 10.67 9.12 -16.50
C GLN A 113 10.21 10.48 -17.05
N ARG A 114 9.16 11.09 -16.49
CA ARG A 114 8.65 12.39 -16.94
C ARG A 114 9.67 13.53 -16.77
N VAL A 115 10.54 13.48 -15.77
CA VAL A 115 11.60 14.49 -15.58
C VAL A 115 12.82 14.20 -16.46
N HIS A 116 13.16 12.92 -16.65
CA HIS A 116 14.30 12.50 -17.45
C HIS A 116 14.17 12.91 -18.92
N HIS A 117 12.99 12.75 -19.55
CA HIS A 117 12.84 13.04 -20.99
C HIS A 117 13.03 14.53 -21.33
N PRO A 118 12.43 15.50 -20.61
CA PRO A 118 12.70 16.92 -20.82
C PRO A 118 14.12 17.33 -20.44
N LEU A 119 14.70 16.74 -19.38
CA LEU A 119 16.06 17.05 -18.96
C LEU A 119 17.08 16.58 -20.00
N ALA A 120 16.92 15.37 -20.54
CA ALA A 120 17.75 14.84 -21.63
C ALA A 120 17.66 15.72 -22.88
N LYS A 121 16.45 16.14 -23.29
CA LYS A 121 16.27 17.09 -24.40
C LYS A 121 16.89 18.47 -24.13
N ARG A 122 16.85 18.96 -22.89
CA ARG A 122 17.49 20.23 -22.50
C ARG A 122 19.01 20.16 -22.52
N MET A 123 19.57 19.01 -22.15
CA MET A 123 21.02 18.76 -22.23
C MET A 123 21.49 18.57 -23.68
N ASP A 124 20.67 17.96 -24.53
CA ASP A 124 20.94 17.78 -25.96
C ASP A 124 20.80 19.10 -26.76
N ASN A 125 19.83 19.94 -26.37
CA ASN A 125 19.62 21.28 -26.94
C ASN A 125 20.54 22.36 -26.34
N GLY A 126 21.36 22.01 -25.35
CA GLY A 126 22.32 22.90 -24.73
C GLY A 126 23.61 22.92 -25.53
N GLU A 127 23.77 23.90 -26.43
CA GLU A 127 25.09 24.34 -26.87
C GLU A 127 25.86 24.89 -25.66
N THR A 128 26.50 24.02 -24.89
CA THR A 128 27.61 24.44 -24.05
C THR A 128 28.70 23.41 -24.21
N GLY A 129 29.56 23.69 -25.19
CA GLY A 129 30.86 23.06 -25.31
C GLY A 129 31.57 23.13 -23.98
N ARG A 130 31.68 21.99 -23.31
CA ARG A 130 32.70 21.74 -22.30
C ARG A 130 33.34 20.41 -22.65
N SER A 131 34.54 20.50 -23.21
CA SER A 131 35.43 19.35 -23.40
C SER A 131 35.50 18.56 -22.10
N VAL A 132 35.08 17.30 -22.16
CA VAL A 132 35.30 16.33 -21.09
C VAL A 132 36.79 16.02 -21.13
N HIS A 133 37.56 16.57 -20.19
CA HIS A 133 38.94 16.18 -20.01
C HIS A 133 38.94 14.83 -19.29
N SER A 134 39.44 13.80 -19.96
CA SER A 134 39.76 12.51 -19.35
C SER A 134 41.03 12.67 -18.50
N VAL A 135 40.94 12.29 -17.23
CA VAL A 135 42.07 11.86 -16.39
C VAL A 135 41.75 10.47 -15.89
#